data_AF-A0A9C8E1B7-F1
#
_entry.id   AF-A0A9C8E1B7-F1
#
_cell.length_a   1.000
_cell.length_b   1.000
_cell.length_c   1.000
_cell.angle_alpha   90.00
_cell.angle_beta   90.00
_cell.angle_gamma   90.00
#
_symmetry.space_group_name_H-M   'P 1'
#
loop_
_entity.id
_entity.type
_entity.pdbx_description
1 polymer ?
#
loop_
_entity_poly.entity_id
_entity_poly.type
_entity_poly.pdbx_seq_one_letter_code
_entity_poly.pdbx_strand_id
1 'polypeptide(L)'
;MQKFNPNFSHAIWKWRTIWRGLCFALMLVVVMPVWAEEMTSVKSSYIGNATDFVKDWWNGLWESSHKTKKMGGSRNISKQLTEDALVVPFLEGRVCDAKLRVGKDKVYFWLKGGKPPYTIKVEKGGKVIGFKSNIKEAEVSLNWGAELKVGTHYWVIVSDTAKNSEPVITRFKVVADSQLPKPTQKEMLDIKNIKNSQERLSSCVQWLATQENGEWAFEAYQLSMNGRTDEILSLCGITR
;
A
#
# COMPACT_ATOMS: atom_id res chain seq x y z
N MET A 1 -55.73 -9.37 9.55
CA MET A 1 -54.85 -9.15 8.36
C MET A 1 -53.53 -8.64 8.92
N GLN A 2 -52.33 -9.20 8.75
CA GLN A 2 -51.74 -10.12 7.76
C GLN A 2 -51.11 -11.35 8.46
N LYS A 3 -51.14 -12.51 7.78
CA LYS A 3 -50.42 -13.72 8.20
C LYS A 3 -48.95 -13.60 7.78
N PHE A 4 -48.03 -13.64 8.73
CA PHE A 4 -46.61 -13.85 8.44
C PHE A 4 -46.42 -15.34 8.09
N ASN A 5 -46.00 -15.62 6.86
CA ASN A 5 -45.74 -16.97 6.35
C ASN A 5 -44.28 -17.35 6.68
N PRO A 6 -44.00 -18.34 7.55
CA PRO A 6 -42.64 -18.64 8.01
C PRO A 6 -41.94 -19.66 7.10
N ASN A 7 -41.96 -19.45 5.79
CA ASN A 7 -41.37 -20.37 4.81
C ASN A 7 -40.29 -19.70 3.95
N PHE A 8 -39.23 -19.20 4.60
CA PHE A 8 -37.93 -18.99 3.96
C PHE A 8 -36.79 -19.54 4.84
N SER A 9 -36.89 -20.83 5.17
CA SER A 9 -35.77 -21.62 5.69
C SER A 9 -35.07 -22.33 4.52
N HIS A 10 -34.43 -21.59 3.63
CA HIS A 10 -33.44 -22.16 2.70
C HIS A 10 -32.05 -22.10 3.34
N ALA A 11 -31.87 -22.85 4.43
CA ALA A 11 -30.54 -23.08 4.97
C ALA A 11 -29.78 -24.00 3.99
N ILE A 12 -28.66 -23.51 3.46
CA ILE A 12 -27.69 -24.27 2.63
C ILE A 12 -27.30 -25.62 3.29
N TRP A 13 -27.44 -25.69 4.62
CA TRP A 13 -27.29 -26.87 5.45
C TRP A 13 -28.30 -28.01 5.24
N LYS A 14 -29.28 -27.87 4.33
CA LYS A 14 -30.16 -28.98 3.90
C LYS A 14 -29.85 -29.52 2.51
N TRP A 15 -28.89 -28.93 1.80
CA TRP A 15 -28.58 -29.34 0.42
C TRP A 15 -27.78 -30.64 0.42
N ARG A 16 -27.97 -31.48 -0.62
CA ARG A 16 -27.15 -32.68 -0.84
C ARG A 16 -25.67 -32.27 -0.98
N THR A 17 -24.76 -33.11 -0.50
CA THR A 17 -23.33 -32.81 -0.33
C THR A 17 -22.67 -32.28 -1.61
N ILE A 18 -23.08 -32.79 -2.78
CA ILE A 18 -22.59 -32.34 -4.10
C ILE A 18 -22.93 -30.88 -4.36
N TRP A 19 -24.14 -30.43 -4.02
CA TRP A 19 -24.57 -29.04 -4.23
C TRP A 19 -23.94 -28.07 -3.22
N ARG A 20 -23.61 -28.54 -2.01
CA ARG A 20 -22.78 -27.75 -1.06
C ARG A 20 -21.37 -27.57 -1.60
N GLY A 21 -20.75 -28.64 -2.10
CA GLY A 21 -19.44 -28.60 -2.72
C GLY A 21 -19.39 -27.63 -3.89
N LEU A 22 -20.43 -27.61 -4.74
CA LEU A 22 -20.54 -26.66 -5.84
C LEU A 22 -20.70 -25.20 -5.37
N CYS A 23 -21.49 -24.95 -4.32
CA CYS A 23 -21.60 -23.60 -3.73
C CYS A 23 -20.29 -23.14 -3.06
N PHE A 24 -19.57 -24.02 -2.37
CA PHE A 24 -18.26 -23.68 -1.79
C PHE A 24 -17.20 -23.51 -2.88
N ALA A 25 -17.22 -24.29 -3.95
CA ALA A 25 -16.35 -24.10 -5.11
C ALA A 25 -16.67 -22.79 -5.85
N LEU A 26 -17.95 -22.46 -6.06
CA LEU A 26 -18.36 -21.17 -6.62
C LEU A 26 -18.00 -20.01 -5.70
N MET A 27 -18.14 -20.13 -4.37
CA MET A 27 -17.67 -19.09 -3.46
C MET A 27 -16.14 -18.99 -3.41
N LEU A 28 -15.40 -20.09 -3.56
CA LEU A 28 -13.93 -20.04 -3.67
C LEU A 28 -13.47 -19.44 -5.00
N VAL A 29 -14.21 -19.66 -6.09
CA VAL A 29 -13.93 -19.05 -7.41
C VAL A 29 -14.35 -17.58 -7.44
N VAL A 30 -15.41 -17.18 -6.73
CA VAL A 30 -15.89 -15.79 -6.65
C VAL A 30 -15.15 -14.98 -5.56
N VAL A 31 -14.48 -15.65 -4.61
CA VAL A 31 -13.60 -15.05 -3.59
C VAL A 31 -12.13 -15.37 -3.91
N MET A 32 -11.79 -15.60 -5.17
CA MET A 32 -10.46 -15.22 -5.63
C MET A 32 -10.49 -13.71 -5.86
N PRO A 33 -9.72 -12.90 -5.12
CA PRO A 33 -9.53 -11.52 -5.54
C PRO A 33 -8.95 -11.58 -6.95
N VAL A 34 -9.64 -10.96 -7.90
CA VAL A 34 -9.28 -10.81 -9.33
C VAL A 34 -7.84 -10.27 -9.55
N TRP A 35 -7.16 -9.88 -8.48
CA TRP A 35 -5.76 -9.47 -8.41
C TRP A 35 -4.80 -10.66 -8.64
N ALA A 36 -5.24 -11.90 -8.43
CA ALA A 36 -4.39 -13.09 -8.57
C ALA A 36 -4.13 -13.49 -10.03
N GLU A 37 -5.06 -13.25 -10.96
CA GLU A 37 -4.88 -13.60 -12.37
C GLU A 37 -4.12 -12.53 -13.16
N GLU A 38 -4.24 -11.24 -12.77
CA GLU A 38 -3.62 -10.13 -13.50
C GLU A 38 -2.16 -9.86 -13.11
N MET A 39 -1.61 -10.56 -12.10
CA MET A 39 -0.19 -10.46 -11.73
C MET A 39 0.74 -11.28 -12.64
N THR A 40 0.23 -12.14 -13.53
CA THR A 40 1.07 -13.03 -14.35
C THR A 40 1.56 -12.41 -15.67
N SER A 41 1.16 -11.18 -15.99
CA SER A 41 1.48 -10.55 -17.28
C SER A 41 1.82 -9.06 -17.18
N VAL A 42 2.55 -8.64 -16.15
CA VAL A 42 3.34 -7.41 -16.30
C VAL A 42 4.61 -7.80 -17.05
N LYS A 43 4.52 -7.85 -18.39
CA LYS A 43 5.71 -7.83 -19.26
C LYS A 43 6.36 -6.47 -19.10
N SER A 44 7.13 -6.36 -18.04
CA SER A 44 7.77 -5.15 -17.60
C SER A 44 9.14 -5.09 -18.28
N SER A 45 9.20 -4.49 -19.47
CA SER A 45 10.44 -3.94 -20.01
C SER A 45 10.80 -2.69 -19.18
N TYR A 46 11.43 -2.85 -18.02
CA TYR A 46 11.82 -1.71 -17.18
C TYR A 46 13.32 -1.76 -16.89
N ILE A 47 14.06 -0.98 -17.67
CA ILE A 47 15.34 -0.41 -17.25
C ILE A 47 14.95 0.87 -16.50
N GLY A 48 14.65 0.76 -15.20
CA GLY A 48 14.15 1.87 -14.38
C GLY A 48 14.63 1.78 -12.93
N ASN A 49 14.72 2.93 -12.25
CA ASN A 49 15.19 3.03 -10.88
C ASN A 49 14.22 2.31 -9.92
N ALA A 50 14.68 1.77 -8.78
CA ALA A 50 13.82 1.00 -7.86
C ALA A 50 12.58 1.80 -7.39
N THR A 51 12.70 3.13 -7.37
CA THR A 51 11.62 4.06 -7.10
C THR A 51 10.52 4.03 -8.17
N ASP A 52 10.89 4.01 -9.45
CA ASP A 52 9.94 4.01 -10.56
C ASP A 52 9.13 2.72 -10.54
N PHE A 53 9.78 1.59 -10.26
CA PHE A 53 9.10 0.32 -10.04
C PHE A 53 8.01 0.41 -8.95
N VAL A 54 8.34 0.94 -7.77
CA VAL A 54 7.39 1.02 -6.65
C VAL A 54 6.19 1.92 -6.99
N LYS A 55 6.43 3.01 -7.72
CA LYS A 55 5.37 3.89 -8.21
C LYS A 55 4.49 3.21 -9.25
N ASP A 56 5.07 2.52 -10.21
CA ASP A 56 4.34 1.84 -11.29
C ASP A 56 3.52 0.67 -10.75
N TRP A 57 4.09 -0.12 -9.86
CA TRP A 57 3.38 -1.18 -9.15
C TRP A 57 2.18 -0.62 -8.36
N TRP A 58 2.38 0.46 -7.61
CA TRP A 58 1.30 1.10 -6.85
C TRP A 58 0.22 1.70 -7.75
N ASN A 59 0.62 2.38 -8.83
CA ASN A 59 -0.31 2.91 -9.82
C ASN A 59 -1.15 1.78 -10.42
N GLY A 60 -0.55 0.62 -10.74
CA GLY A 60 -1.27 -0.55 -11.20
C GLY A 60 -2.36 -1.01 -10.20
N LEU A 61 -2.03 -1.15 -8.91
CA LEU A 61 -3.03 -1.51 -7.89
C LEU A 61 -4.14 -0.45 -7.76
N TRP A 62 -3.77 0.83 -7.83
CA TRP A 62 -4.69 1.94 -7.71
C TRP A 62 -5.66 2.04 -8.90
N GLU A 63 -5.14 1.94 -10.12
CA GLU A 63 -5.93 1.98 -11.36
C GLU A 63 -6.86 0.77 -11.49
N SER A 64 -6.41 -0.42 -11.10
CA SER A 64 -7.26 -1.60 -11.03
C SER A 64 -8.40 -1.37 -10.02
N SER A 65 -8.14 -0.79 -8.85
CA SER A 65 -9.18 -0.47 -7.86
C SER A 65 -10.22 0.55 -8.35
N HIS A 66 -9.86 1.49 -9.22
CA HIS A 66 -10.79 2.45 -9.82
C HIS A 66 -11.64 1.82 -10.94
N LYS A 67 -11.07 0.88 -11.69
CA LYS A 67 -11.79 0.11 -12.72
C LYS A 67 -12.82 -0.83 -12.11
N THR A 68 -12.52 -1.52 -11.01
CA THR A 68 -13.45 -2.50 -10.39
C THR A 68 -14.67 -1.86 -9.72
N LYS A 69 -14.58 -0.61 -9.24
CA LYS A 69 -15.72 0.10 -8.61
C LYS A 69 -16.85 0.48 -9.57
N LYS A 70 -16.65 0.41 -10.89
CA LYS A 70 -17.74 0.62 -11.87
C LYS A 70 -18.74 -0.55 -11.94
N MET A 71 -18.49 -1.69 -11.27
CA MET A 71 -19.35 -2.87 -11.36
C MET A 71 -19.84 -3.47 -10.03
N GLY A 72 -19.43 -2.95 -8.86
CA GLY A 72 -19.80 -3.56 -7.57
C GLY A 72 -20.11 -2.54 -6.48
N GLY A 73 -21.39 -2.41 -6.13
CA GLY A 73 -21.86 -1.61 -5.00
C GLY A 73 -21.45 -2.23 -3.66
N SER A 74 -20.22 -1.97 -3.21
CA SER A 74 -19.76 -2.28 -1.85
C SER A 74 -19.58 -0.99 -1.05
N ARG A 75 -20.32 -0.91 0.06
CA ARG A 75 -20.61 0.32 0.81
C ARG A 75 -19.48 0.91 1.66
N ASN A 76 -18.25 0.41 1.63
CA ASN A 76 -17.22 0.86 2.60
C ASN A 76 -15.80 1.08 2.07
N ILE A 77 -15.61 1.29 0.76
CA ILE A 77 -14.31 1.77 0.26
C ILE A 77 -14.53 3.17 -0.29
N SER A 78 -14.04 4.14 0.46
CA SER A 78 -13.73 5.55 0.21
C SER A 78 -14.28 6.20 -1.06
N LYS A 79 -14.87 7.40 -0.85
CA LYS A 79 -15.26 8.42 -1.84
C LYS A 79 -14.58 8.21 -3.18
N GLN A 80 -15.39 8.19 -4.23
CA GLN A 80 -15.01 8.34 -5.63
C GLN A 80 -13.87 9.38 -5.75
N LEU A 81 -12.62 8.93 -5.73
CA LEU A 81 -11.48 9.82 -5.95
C LEU A 81 -11.55 10.16 -7.43
N THR A 82 -11.98 11.37 -7.74
CA THR A 82 -11.79 11.98 -9.05
C THR A 82 -10.31 11.89 -9.41
N GLU A 83 -9.97 11.72 -10.70
CA GLU A 83 -8.58 11.57 -11.15
C GLU A 83 -7.65 12.71 -10.67
N ASP A 84 -8.21 13.88 -10.38
CA ASP A 84 -7.50 15.07 -9.87
C ASP A 84 -7.46 15.18 -8.33
N ALA A 85 -8.06 14.24 -7.59
CA ALA A 85 -8.06 14.29 -6.14
C ALA A 85 -6.62 14.17 -5.60
N LEU A 86 -6.29 14.98 -4.59
CA LEU A 86 -5.04 14.83 -3.85
C LEU A 86 -5.03 13.47 -3.14
N VAL A 87 -3.92 12.75 -3.29
CA VAL A 87 -3.67 11.45 -2.66
C VAL A 87 -2.25 11.42 -2.14
N VAL A 88 -2.06 10.75 -1.00
CA VAL A 88 -0.76 10.32 -0.49
C VAL A 88 -0.61 8.80 -0.69
N PRO A 89 -0.08 8.37 -1.85
CA PRO A 89 0.31 6.99 -2.11
C PRO A 89 0.99 6.26 -0.95
N PHE A 90 0.82 4.94 -0.92
CA PHE A 90 1.31 4.00 0.11
C PHE A 90 0.69 4.13 1.50
N LEU A 91 0.12 5.29 1.83
CA LEU A 91 -0.58 5.55 3.09
C LEU A 91 -2.10 5.45 2.96
N GLU A 92 -2.65 5.69 1.77
CA GLU A 92 -4.09 5.62 1.51
C GLU A 92 -4.56 4.27 0.94
N GLY A 93 -5.85 3.98 1.11
CA GLY A 93 -6.53 2.87 0.45
C GLY A 93 -6.32 1.50 1.09
N ARG A 94 -5.80 1.43 2.32
CA ARG A 94 -5.53 0.17 3.01
C ARG A 94 -6.52 -0.13 4.13
N VAL A 95 -6.76 -1.41 4.35
CA VAL A 95 -7.53 -1.94 5.49
C VAL A 95 -6.74 -1.79 6.79
N CYS A 96 -5.41 -1.85 6.71
CA CYS A 96 -4.48 -1.74 7.84
C CYS A 96 -3.55 -0.53 7.71
N ASP A 97 -2.97 -0.10 8.83
CA ASP A 97 -2.04 1.03 8.87
C ASP A 97 -0.73 0.71 8.14
N ALA A 98 -0.26 1.63 7.30
CA ALA A 98 1.07 1.51 6.69
C ALA A 98 2.15 1.44 7.78
N LYS A 99 3.18 0.64 7.55
CA LYS A 99 4.30 0.41 8.46
C LYS A 99 5.53 1.17 8.00
N LEU A 100 6.23 1.77 8.97
CA LEU A 100 7.51 2.42 8.78
C LEU A 100 8.50 1.89 9.82
N ARG A 101 9.68 1.48 9.38
CA ARG A 101 10.73 1.04 10.30
C ARG A 101 11.24 2.22 11.13
N VAL A 102 11.60 1.96 12.39
CA VAL A 102 12.28 2.96 13.25
C VAL A 102 13.63 3.40 12.68
N GLY A 103 14.19 4.50 13.21
CA GLY A 103 15.53 4.98 12.88
C GLY A 103 15.64 5.78 11.58
N LYS A 104 14.55 6.43 11.15
CA LYS A 104 14.55 7.29 9.97
C LYS A 104 14.72 8.75 10.38
N ASP A 105 15.77 9.40 9.86
CA ASP A 105 15.99 10.85 10.05
C ASP A 105 15.14 11.70 9.10
N LYS A 106 14.80 11.12 7.96
CA LYS A 106 14.03 11.72 6.88
C LYS A 106 13.01 10.73 6.37
N VAL A 107 11.82 11.23 6.05
CA VAL A 107 10.75 10.45 5.43
C VAL A 107 10.33 11.13 4.13
N TYR A 108 10.12 10.32 3.12
CA TYR A 108 9.75 10.69 1.78
C TYR A 108 8.26 10.41 1.58
N PHE A 109 7.55 11.41 1.09
CA PHE A 109 6.17 11.31 0.67
C PHE A 109 6.10 11.52 -0.83
N TRP A 110 5.26 10.74 -1.48
CA TRP A 110 4.87 10.98 -2.86
C TRP A 110 3.42 11.46 -2.85
N LEU A 111 3.13 12.53 -3.57
CA LEU A 111 1.81 13.12 -3.73
C LEU A 111 1.33 12.86 -5.16
N LYS A 112 0.05 12.53 -5.32
CA LYS A 112 -0.60 12.38 -6.63
C LYS A 112 -1.85 13.26 -6.68
N GLY A 113 -2.09 13.90 -7.81
CA GLY A 113 -3.22 14.81 -7.99
C GLY A 113 -3.11 16.11 -7.17
N GLY A 114 -4.25 16.77 -6.96
CA GLY A 114 -4.34 18.06 -6.29
C GLY A 114 -3.66 19.21 -7.04
N LYS A 115 -3.70 20.41 -6.45
CA LYS A 115 -3.12 21.63 -7.03
C LYS A 115 -2.01 22.22 -6.15
N PRO A 116 -0.73 22.14 -6.58
CA PRO A 116 0.36 22.76 -5.83
C PRO A 116 0.16 24.29 -5.73
N PRO A 117 0.72 24.94 -4.70
CA PRO A 117 1.61 24.36 -3.70
C PRO A 117 0.91 23.47 -2.65
N TYR A 118 1.62 22.46 -2.17
CA TYR A 118 1.16 21.58 -1.11
C TYR A 118 1.72 22.02 0.25
N THR A 119 1.02 21.60 1.30
CA THR A 119 1.48 21.63 2.69
C THR A 119 1.36 20.24 3.28
N ILE A 120 2.45 19.73 3.84
CA ILE A 120 2.49 18.47 4.58
C ILE A 120 2.74 18.77 6.05
N LYS A 121 1.91 18.21 6.91
CA LYS A 121 2.01 18.27 8.36
C LYS A 121 1.96 16.86 8.93
N VAL A 122 2.90 16.54 9.81
CA VAL A 122 2.92 15.27 10.54
C VAL A 122 2.69 15.54 12.02
N GLU A 123 1.73 14.83 12.60
CA GLU A 123 1.31 15.00 13.98
C GLU A 123 1.40 13.71 14.81
N LYS A 124 1.67 13.90 16.09
CA LYS A 124 1.56 12.88 17.13
C LYS A 124 0.75 13.45 18.29
N GLY A 125 -0.43 12.87 18.56
CA GLY A 125 -1.31 13.32 19.65
C GLY A 125 -1.65 14.82 19.56
N GLY A 126 -1.92 15.33 18.35
CA GLY A 126 -2.19 16.75 18.08
C GLY A 126 -0.97 17.67 18.07
N LYS A 127 0.22 17.19 18.47
CA LYS A 127 1.47 17.95 18.36
C LYS A 127 2.12 17.74 17.01
N VAL A 128 2.46 18.84 16.34
CA VAL A 128 3.22 18.84 15.09
C VAL A 128 4.66 18.42 15.35
N ILE A 129 5.14 17.42 14.62
CA ILE A 129 6.52 16.93 14.70
C ILE A 129 7.30 17.11 13.40
N GLY A 130 6.58 17.31 12.30
CA GLY A 130 7.14 17.59 10.99
C GLY A 130 6.20 18.50 10.22
N PHE A 131 6.75 19.49 9.53
CA PHE A 131 5.99 20.46 8.78
C PHE A 131 6.79 20.96 7.58
N LYS A 132 6.15 21.03 6.42
CA LYS A 132 6.71 21.65 5.22
C LYS A 132 5.56 22.23 4.39
N SER A 133 5.69 23.49 3.99
CA SER A 133 4.71 24.22 3.18
C SER A 133 5.34 24.74 1.89
N ASN A 134 4.52 25.32 1.01
CA ASN A 134 4.94 25.88 -0.28
C ASN A 134 5.64 24.85 -1.20
N ILE A 135 5.25 23.57 -1.09
CA ILE A 135 5.84 22.47 -1.84
C ILE A 135 5.28 22.50 -3.26
N LYS A 136 6.13 22.66 -4.27
CA LYS A 136 5.71 22.63 -5.69
C LYS A 136 5.85 21.27 -6.35
N GLU A 137 6.66 20.39 -5.75
CA GLU A 137 7.00 19.07 -6.28
C GLU A 137 6.09 18.00 -5.68
N ALA A 138 5.84 16.94 -6.44
CA ALA A 138 5.07 15.79 -5.99
C ALA A 138 5.85 14.89 -5.01
N GLU A 139 7.18 14.89 -5.09
CA GLU A 139 8.04 14.15 -4.17
C GLU A 139 8.55 15.08 -3.07
N VAL A 140 8.34 14.67 -1.83
CA VAL A 140 8.59 15.53 -0.68
C VAL A 140 9.41 14.79 0.34
N SER A 141 10.62 15.27 0.58
CA SER A 141 11.38 14.91 1.77
C SER A 141 11.00 15.80 2.94
N LEU A 142 10.74 15.17 4.08
CA LEU A 142 10.50 15.82 5.37
C LEU A 142 11.55 15.32 6.37
N ASN A 143 12.27 16.26 6.97
CA ASN A 143 13.14 16.00 8.12
C ASN A 143 12.31 16.16 9.40
N TRP A 144 12.63 15.36 10.40
CA TRP A 144 11.84 15.27 11.63
C TRP A 144 12.73 15.76 12.75
N GLY A 145 12.25 16.71 13.55
CA GLY A 145 13.04 17.25 14.65
C GLY A 145 13.17 16.31 15.85
N ALA A 146 12.51 15.14 15.81
CA ALA A 146 12.44 14.19 16.91
C ALA A 146 12.42 12.74 16.41
N GLU A 147 13.00 11.85 17.20
CA GLU A 147 13.05 10.42 16.92
C GLU A 147 11.65 9.79 16.89
N LEU A 148 11.42 8.98 15.86
CA LEU A 148 10.21 8.20 15.66
C LEU A 148 10.13 7.05 16.68
N LYS A 149 9.19 7.14 17.62
CA LYS A 149 9.00 6.09 18.64
C LYS A 149 8.26 4.86 18.09
N VAL A 150 8.83 3.67 18.33
CA VAL A 150 8.21 2.35 18.05
C VAL A 150 6.81 2.25 18.68
N GLY A 151 5.89 1.59 17.98
CA GLY A 151 4.51 1.35 18.42
C GLY A 151 3.60 2.58 18.31
N THR A 152 4.13 3.74 17.91
CA THR A 152 3.37 4.98 17.78
C THR A 152 2.76 5.12 16.38
N HIS A 153 1.53 5.64 16.32
CA HIS A 153 0.91 6.11 15.09
C HIS A 153 1.16 7.59 14.88
N TYR A 154 1.46 7.98 13.65
CA TYR A 154 1.68 9.35 13.24
C TYR A 154 0.70 9.70 12.13
N TRP A 155 0.04 10.85 12.28
CA TRP A 155 -0.95 11.34 11.34
C TRP A 155 -0.28 12.26 10.33
N VAL A 156 -0.52 12.02 9.05
CA VAL A 156 -0.04 12.82 7.93
C VAL A 156 -1.23 13.55 7.36
N ILE A 157 -1.16 14.88 7.42
CA ILE A 157 -2.18 15.79 6.93
C ILE A 157 -1.58 16.53 5.75
N VAL A 158 -2.18 16.37 4.57
CA VAL A 158 -1.74 17.04 3.34
C VAL A 158 -2.86 17.89 2.79
N SER A 159 -2.57 19.16 2.54
CA SER A 159 -3.49 20.09 1.90
C SER A 159 -2.85 20.68 0.65
N ASP A 160 -3.67 21.00 -0.34
CA ASP A 160 -3.26 21.70 -1.55
C ASP A 160 -3.88 23.12 -1.56
N THR A 161 -3.74 23.85 -2.68
CA THR A 161 -4.33 25.19 -2.84
C THR A 161 -5.62 25.21 -3.65
N ALA A 162 -6.18 24.05 -3.99
CA ALA A 162 -7.41 24.02 -4.76
C ALA A 162 -8.58 24.57 -3.92
N LYS A 163 -9.43 25.38 -4.57
CA LYS A 163 -10.59 25.99 -3.92
C LYS A 163 -11.55 24.88 -3.47
N ASN A 164 -11.91 24.87 -2.18
CA ASN A 164 -12.75 23.85 -1.54
C ASN A 164 -12.13 22.44 -1.44
N SER A 165 -10.80 22.32 -1.53
CA SER A 165 -10.12 21.04 -1.30
C SER A 165 -10.13 20.70 0.19
N GLU A 166 -10.61 19.49 0.52
CA GLU A 166 -10.47 18.94 1.87
C GLU A 166 -9.05 18.41 2.05
N PRO A 167 -8.40 18.62 3.22
CA PRO A 167 -7.11 18.02 3.48
C PRO A 167 -7.22 16.50 3.50
N VAL A 168 -6.26 15.84 2.89
CA VAL A 168 -6.04 14.40 3.02
C VAL A 168 -5.48 14.12 4.41
N ILE A 169 -6.12 13.23 5.14
CA ILE A 169 -5.67 12.80 6.47
C ILE A 169 -5.45 11.30 6.44
N THR A 170 -4.20 10.88 6.61
CA THR A 170 -3.80 9.47 6.68
C THR A 170 -2.85 9.23 7.84
N ARG A 171 -2.42 8.00 8.06
CA ARG A 171 -1.50 7.64 9.14
C ARG A 171 -0.61 6.46 8.79
N PHE A 172 0.50 6.36 9.52
CA PHE A 172 1.34 5.17 9.52
C PHE A 172 1.77 4.83 10.95
N LYS A 173 2.18 3.59 11.16
CA LYS A 173 2.68 3.06 12.43
C LYS A 173 4.19 2.84 12.34
N VAL A 174 4.91 3.30 13.36
CA VAL A 174 6.33 2.98 13.50
C VAL A 174 6.50 1.63 14.16
N VAL A 175 7.33 0.78 13.56
CA VAL A 175 7.57 -0.60 13.98
C VAL A 175 9.06 -0.84 14.24
N ALA A 176 9.36 -1.81 15.10
CA ALA A 176 10.75 -2.19 15.37
C ALA A 176 11.32 -3.02 14.22
N ASP A 177 12.65 -3.00 14.05
CA ASP A 177 13.36 -3.79 13.03
C ASP A 177 13.06 -5.28 13.11
N SER A 178 12.85 -5.80 14.32
CA SER A 178 12.49 -7.21 14.54
C SER A 178 11.14 -7.61 13.93
N GLN A 179 10.29 -6.64 13.59
CA GLN A 179 8.99 -6.87 12.96
C GLN A 179 9.06 -6.82 11.43
N LEU A 180 10.22 -6.51 10.85
CA LEU A 180 10.40 -6.59 9.40
C LEU A 180 10.08 -8.02 8.91
N PRO A 181 9.34 -8.15 7.81
CA PRO A 181 9.13 -9.45 7.19
C PRO A 181 10.48 -10.01 6.78
N LYS A 182 10.59 -11.34 6.81
CA LYS A 182 11.79 -12.05 6.37
C LYS A 182 11.41 -12.95 5.20
N PRO A 183 12.15 -12.92 4.08
CA PRO A 183 11.86 -13.78 2.95
C PRO A 183 12.09 -15.25 3.34
N THR A 184 11.27 -16.12 2.77
CA THR A 184 11.48 -17.56 2.81
C THR A 184 12.74 -17.94 2.04
N GLN A 185 13.29 -19.13 2.31
CA GLN A 185 14.47 -19.63 1.59
C GLN A 185 14.27 -19.66 0.07
N LYS A 186 13.05 -19.98 -0.38
CA LYS A 186 12.70 -19.97 -1.80
C LYS A 186 12.75 -18.56 -2.38
N GLU A 187 12.09 -17.60 -1.75
CA GLU A 187 12.08 -16.19 -2.21
C GLU A 187 13.49 -15.59 -2.22
N MET A 188 14.30 -15.90 -1.20
CA MET A 188 15.71 -15.48 -1.18
C MET A 188 16.49 -16.03 -2.37
N LEU A 189 16.31 -17.32 -2.70
CA LEU A 189 16.98 -17.96 -3.84
C LEU A 189 16.50 -17.34 -5.15
N ASP A 190 15.19 -17.12 -5.31
CA ASP A 190 14.60 -16.53 -6.50
C ASP A 190 15.19 -15.13 -6.75
N ILE A 191 15.26 -14.27 -5.73
CA ILE A 191 15.85 -12.93 -5.84
C ILE A 191 17.37 -13.02 -6.07
N LYS A 192 18.08 -13.91 -5.37
CA LYS A 192 19.55 -14.06 -5.51
C LYS A 192 19.96 -14.52 -6.92
N ASN A 193 19.14 -15.32 -7.58
CA ASN A 193 19.39 -15.82 -8.92
C ASN A 193 19.24 -14.76 -10.02
N ILE A 194 18.65 -13.60 -9.72
CA ILE A 194 18.56 -12.46 -10.64
C ILE A 194 19.97 -11.92 -10.89
N LYS A 195 20.46 -12.00 -12.13
CA LYS A 195 21.84 -11.61 -12.49
C LYS A 195 22.04 -10.10 -12.51
N ASN A 196 21.02 -9.35 -12.95
CA ASN A 196 21.10 -7.90 -13.02
C ASN A 196 20.95 -7.31 -11.59
N SER A 197 21.91 -6.49 -11.17
CA SER A 197 21.92 -5.89 -9.83
C SER A 197 20.76 -4.94 -9.58
N GLN A 198 20.35 -4.18 -10.60
CA GLN A 198 19.23 -3.26 -10.52
C GLN A 198 17.90 -4.01 -10.43
N GLU A 199 17.73 -5.02 -11.26
CA GLU A 199 16.54 -5.90 -11.23
C GLU A 199 16.43 -6.60 -9.89
N ARG A 200 17.56 -7.09 -9.34
CA ARG A 200 17.61 -7.70 -8.01
C ARG A 200 17.16 -6.74 -6.90
N LEU A 201 17.61 -5.49 -6.97
CA LEU A 201 17.17 -4.44 -6.03
C LEU A 201 15.67 -4.18 -6.15
N SER A 202 15.18 -3.98 -7.37
CA SER A 202 13.75 -3.76 -7.63
C SER A 202 12.90 -4.94 -7.15
N SER A 203 13.30 -6.18 -7.38
CA SER A 203 12.60 -7.37 -6.88
C SER A 203 12.59 -7.45 -5.35
N CYS A 204 13.67 -7.04 -4.69
CA CYS A 204 13.71 -6.99 -3.23
C CYS A 204 12.74 -5.95 -2.66
N VAL A 205 12.73 -4.75 -3.24
CA VAL A 205 11.81 -3.68 -2.85
C VAL A 205 10.35 -4.07 -3.17
N GLN A 206 10.11 -4.71 -4.31
CA GLN A 206 8.81 -5.25 -4.69
C GLN A 206 8.31 -6.28 -3.68
N TRP A 207 9.17 -7.24 -3.34
CA TRP A 207 8.85 -8.26 -2.36
C TRP A 207 8.44 -7.62 -1.05
N LEU A 208 9.21 -6.64 -0.54
CA LEU A 208 8.84 -5.93 0.68
C LEU A 208 7.49 -5.20 0.54
N ALA A 209 7.28 -4.50 -0.58
CA ALA A 209 6.07 -3.72 -0.82
C ALA A 209 4.78 -4.54 -0.85
N THR A 210 4.85 -5.84 -1.15
CA THR A 210 3.69 -6.75 -1.22
C THR A 210 3.41 -7.46 0.11
N GLN A 211 4.34 -7.41 1.08
CA GLN A 211 4.18 -8.12 2.36
C GLN A 211 2.99 -7.61 3.16
N GLU A 212 2.30 -8.54 3.82
CA GLU A 212 1.17 -8.25 4.71
C GLU A 212 0.12 -7.37 4.03
N ASN A 213 -0.35 -7.77 2.84
CA ASN A 213 -1.29 -6.99 2.02
C ASN A 213 -0.79 -5.56 1.72
N GLY A 214 0.53 -5.48 1.59
CA GLY A 214 1.32 -4.30 1.29
C GLY A 214 1.51 -3.31 2.42
N GLU A 215 1.17 -3.61 3.68
CA GLU A 215 1.41 -2.72 4.83
C GLU A 215 2.83 -2.12 4.83
N TRP A 216 3.80 -2.82 4.23
CA TRP A 216 5.20 -2.41 4.10
C TRP A 216 5.56 -1.57 2.86
N ALA A 217 4.63 -1.24 1.97
CA ALA A 217 4.99 -0.48 0.76
C ALA A 217 5.47 0.94 1.05
N PHE A 218 5.04 1.53 2.18
CA PHE A 218 5.55 2.84 2.59
C PHE A 218 7.03 2.76 2.97
N GLU A 219 7.44 1.73 3.73
CA GLU A 219 8.85 1.42 4.01
C GLU A 219 9.63 1.07 2.73
N ALA A 220 9.05 0.27 1.84
CA ALA A 220 9.66 -0.06 0.55
C ALA A 220 9.94 1.20 -0.28
N TYR A 221 9.03 2.16 -0.29
CA TYR A 221 9.24 3.46 -0.91
C TYR A 221 10.34 4.28 -0.22
N GLN A 222 10.45 4.24 1.12
CA GLN A 222 11.57 4.89 1.82
C GLN A 222 12.92 4.31 1.39
N LEU A 223 12.98 2.98 1.26
CA LEU A 223 14.18 2.26 0.88
C LEU A 223 14.57 2.52 -0.57
N SER A 224 13.61 2.65 -1.50
CA SER A 224 13.95 3.01 -2.88
C SER A 224 14.46 4.44 -3.02
N MET A 225 13.98 5.36 -2.17
CA MET A 225 14.41 6.77 -2.19
C MET A 225 15.75 7.04 -1.49
N ASN A 226 16.09 6.28 -0.45
CA ASN A 226 17.24 6.61 0.42
C ASN A 226 17.97 5.39 1.00
N GLY A 227 17.53 4.17 0.69
CA GLY A 227 18.18 2.94 1.14
C GLY A 227 19.49 2.71 0.40
N ARG A 228 20.53 2.33 1.14
CA ARG A 228 21.77 1.89 0.49
C ARG A 228 21.55 0.51 -0.14
N THR A 229 22.19 0.22 -1.26
CA THR A 229 22.10 -1.07 -1.96
C THR A 229 22.33 -2.27 -1.04
N ASP A 230 23.32 -2.20 -0.16
CA ASP A 230 23.65 -3.23 0.83
C ASP A 230 22.54 -3.40 1.87
N GLU A 231 21.98 -2.30 2.35
CA GLU A 231 20.83 -2.33 3.27
C GLU A 231 19.62 -3.01 2.62
N ILE A 232 19.24 -2.60 1.41
CA ILE A 232 18.10 -3.17 0.68
C ILE A 232 18.30 -4.67 0.50
N LEU A 233 19.45 -5.10 -0.02
CA LEU A 233 19.71 -6.53 -0.24
C LEU A 233 19.76 -7.33 1.06
N SER A 234 20.28 -6.74 2.16
CA SER A 234 20.29 -7.39 3.47
C SER A 234 18.88 -7.68 4.01
N LEU A 235 17.91 -6.79 3.73
CA LEU A 235 16.51 -7.01 4.10
C LEU A 235 15.90 -8.21 3.37
N CYS A 236 16.40 -8.52 2.18
CA CYS A 236 16.05 -9.71 1.44
C CYS A 236 16.94 -10.93 1.75
N GLY A 237 17.73 -10.88 2.84
CA GLY A 237 18.61 -11.97 3.24
C GLY A 237 19.79 -12.20 2.28
N ILE A 238 20.07 -11.23 1.40
CA ILE A 238 21.17 -11.27 0.44
C ILE A 238 22.32 -10.46 1.02
N THR A 239 23.19 -11.12 1.79
CA THR A 239 24.48 -10.56 2.20
C THR A 239 25.51 -10.79 1.09
N ARG A 240 26.41 -9.82 0.89
CA ARG A 240 27.59 -9.98 0.03
C ARG A 240 28.54 -11.02 0.61
#